data_AF-A0A9E5U1M0-F1
#
_entry.id   AF-A0A9E5U1M0-F1
#
_cell.length_a   1.000
_cell.length_b   1.000
_cell.length_c   1.000
_cell.angle_alpha   90.00
_cell.angle_beta   90.00
_cell.angle_gamma   90.00
#
_symmetry.space_group_name_H-M   'P 1'
#
loop_
_entity.id
_entity.type
_entity.pdbx_description
1 polymer ?
#
loop_
_entity_poly.entity_id
_entity_poly.type
_entity_poly.pdbx_seq_one_letter_code
_entity_poly.pdbx_strand_id
1 'polypeptide(L)'
;MNAISRVTIALSLALLGAASATAQTGHDLFQQALVKERADGDLRGAIAIYERIVDEFTSDRALTAKSLVQMGQCYEKLGSTEAERAYRRVVREFQDQNDLVVRAQSRLAALQRAARAEEDVRLTTHQVWSGPTAGAH
;
A
#
# COMPACT_ATOMS: atom_id res chain seq x y z
N MET A 1 -74.82 -11.88 25.61
CA MET A 1 -73.83 -12.58 26.46
C MET A 1 -72.46 -12.06 26.08
N ASN A 2 -71.88 -11.21 26.94
CA ASN A 2 -70.51 -10.70 26.80
C ASN A 2 -69.53 -11.70 27.40
N ALA A 3 -68.38 -11.90 26.74
CA ALA A 3 -67.08 -12.41 27.21
C ALA A 3 -66.45 -13.13 25.99
N ILE A 4 -65.25 -12.86 25.48
CA ILE A 4 -64.00 -12.46 26.11
C ILE A 4 -63.20 -11.68 25.05
N SER A 5 -62.86 -10.44 25.38
CA SER A 5 -61.79 -9.68 24.74
C SER A 5 -60.45 -10.31 25.13
N ARG A 6 -59.55 -10.60 24.18
CA ARG A 6 -58.11 -10.76 24.44
C ARG A 6 -57.27 -10.84 23.16
N VAL A 7 -56.80 -9.67 22.74
CA VAL A 7 -55.44 -9.41 22.24
C VAL A 7 -54.92 -10.41 21.20
N THR A 8 -55.24 -10.18 19.93
CA THR A 8 -54.41 -10.67 18.82
C THR A 8 -53.10 -9.88 18.86
N ILE A 9 -52.08 -10.49 19.45
CA ILE A 9 -50.73 -9.96 19.57
C ILE A 9 -50.16 -9.75 18.16
N ALA A 10 -50.03 -8.49 17.77
CA ALA A 10 -49.17 -8.07 16.68
C ALA A 10 -47.71 -8.37 17.08
N LEU A 11 -47.17 -9.49 16.63
CA LEU A 11 -45.75 -9.77 16.74
C LEU A 11 -45.04 -9.22 15.50
N SER A 12 -44.94 -7.88 15.44
CA SER A 12 -44.00 -7.20 14.58
C SER A 12 -42.59 -7.57 15.03
N LEU A 13 -42.03 -8.60 14.40
CA LEU A 13 -40.65 -9.01 14.60
C LEU A 13 -39.73 -8.00 13.90
N ALA A 14 -39.52 -6.86 14.56
CA ALA A 14 -38.42 -5.97 14.25
C ALA A 14 -37.12 -6.72 14.59
N LEU A 15 -36.56 -7.42 13.61
CA LEU A 15 -35.15 -7.82 13.65
C LEU A 15 -34.34 -6.52 13.66
N LEU A 16 -34.00 -6.09 14.86
CA LEU A 16 -32.94 -5.13 15.13
C LEU A 16 -31.66 -5.74 14.54
N GLY A 17 -31.28 -5.26 13.35
CA GLY A 17 -29.99 -5.55 12.75
C GLY A 17 -28.90 -4.94 13.62
N ALA A 18 -28.38 -5.72 14.58
CA ALA A 18 -27.08 -5.45 15.13
C ALA A 18 -26.09 -5.72 13.99
N ALA A 19 -25.75 -4.67 13.23
CA ALA A 19 -24.55 -4.67 12.42
C ALA A 19 -23.39 -4.80 13.40
N SER A 20 -23.02 -6.03 13.74
CA SER A 20 -21.76 -6.33 14.39
C SER A 20 -20.70 -5.90 13.39
N ALA A 21 -20.22 -4.67 13.53
CA ALA A 21 -19.01 -4.22 12.87
C ALA A 21 -17.90 -5.10 13.44
N THR A 22 -17.63 -6.24 12.80
CA THR A 22 -16.43 -7.02 13.08
C THR A 22 -15.27 -6.08 12.82
N ALA A 23 -14.63 -5.61 13.88
CA ALA A 23 -13.43 -4.81 13.77
C ALA A 23 -12.39 -5.67 13.03
N GLN A 24 -12.11 -5.32 11.77
CA GLN A 24 -11.08 -6.00 11.00
C GLN A 24 -9.75 -5.81 11.71
N THR A 25 -9.00 -6.89 11.92
CA THR A 25 -7.67 -6.77 12.52
C THR A 25 -6.70 -6.20 11.49
N GLY A 26 -5.59 -5.61 11.96
CA GLY A 26 -4.55 -5.11 11.06
C GLY A 26 -3.95 -6.21 10.19
N HIS A 27 -3.92 -7.46 10.68
CA HIS A 27 -3.49 -8.61 9.88
C HIS A 27 -4.50 -9.00 8.81
N ASP A 28 -5.80 -8.89 9.06
CA ASP A 28 -6.84 -9.12 8.04
C ASP A 28 -6.72 -8.07 6.91
N LEU A 29 -6.54 -6.80 7.28
CA LEU A 29 -6.26 -5.73 6.32
C LEU A 29 -4.98 -6.02 5.53
N PHE A 30 -3.93 -6.52 6.19
CA PHE A 30 -2.69 -6.85 5.50
C PHE A 30 -2.88 -7.96 4.46
N GLN A 31 -3.66 -9.00 4.78
CA GLN A 31 -4.01 -10.04 3.81
C GLN A 31 -4.86 -9.48 2.67
N GLN A 32 -5.83 -8.62 2.96
CA GLN A 32 -6.65 -7.96 1.94
C GLN A 32 -5.79 -7.13 0.98
N ALA A 33 -4.82 -6.36 1.50
CA ALA A 33 -3.87 -5.60 0.71
C ALA A 33 -3.02 -6.52 -0.19
N LEU A 34 -2.57 -7.67 0.32
CA LEU A 34 -1.83 -8.65 -0.48
C LEU A 34 -2.66 -9.25 -1.62
N VAL A 35 -3.95 -9.52 -1.38
CA VAL A 35 -4.87 -9.98 -2.43
C VAL A 35 -4.99 -8.92 -3.51
N LYS A 36 -5.22 -7.66 -3.11
CA LYS A 36 -5.26 -6.52 -4.05
C LYS A 36 -3.97 -6.40 -4.86
N GLU A 37 -2.82 -6.50 -4.20
CA GLU A 37 -1.51 -6.39 -4.84
C GLU A 37 -1.25 -7.53 -5.84
N ARG A 38 -1.54 -8.78 -5.44
CA ARG A 38 -1.01 -9.97 -6.13
C ARG A 38 -2.03 -10.69 -6.99
N ALA A 39 -3.28 -10.78 -6.54
CA ALA A 39 -4.34 -11.44 -7.30
C ALA A 39 -5.03 -10.46 -8.24
N ASP A 40 -5.39 -9.28 -7.73
CA ASP A 40 -6.13 -8.30 -8.54
C ASP A 40 -5.20 -7.43 -9.39
N GLY A 41 -3.91 -7.33 -9.01
CA GLY A 41 -2.97 -6.37 -9.60
C GLY A 41 -3.32 -4.91 -9.30
N ASP A 42 -4.25 -4.67 -8.39
CA ASP A 42 -4.69 -3.36 -7.95
C ASP A 42 -3.72 -2.78 -6.93
N LEU A 43 -2.62 -2.25 -7.44
CA LEU A 43 -1.55 -1.66 -6.63
C LEU A 43 -2.03 -0.44 -5.84
N ARG A 44 -2.95 0.37 -6.40
CA ARG A 44 -3.48 1.57 -5.72
C ARG A 44 -4.42 1.18 -4.59
N GLY A 45 -5.29 0.20 -4.81
CA GLY A 45 -6.14 -0.35 -3.76
C GLY A 45 -5.33 -1.00 -2.64
N ALA A 46 -4.26 -1.72 -2.97
CA ALA A 46 -3.34 -2.28 -1.98
C ALA A 46 -2.66 -1.20 -1.14
N ILE A 47 -2.15 -0.14 -1.78
CA ILE A 47 -1.54 1.02 -1.09
C ILE A 47 -2.52 1.64 -0.10
N ALA A 48 -3.76 1.92 -0.50
CA ALA A 48 -4.75 2.52 0.39
C ALA A 48 -4.99 1.68 1.65
N ILE A 49 -4.98 0.35 1.53
CA ILE A 49 -5.12 -0.55 2.68
C ILE A 49 -3.84 -0.55 3.53
N TYR A 50 -2.65 -0.55 2.92
CA TYR A 50 -1.40 -0.47 3.67
C TYR A 50 -1.25 0.85 4.44
N GLU A 51 -1.62 1.99 3.85
CA GLU A 51 -1.65 3.29 4.53
C GLU A 51 -2.53 3.25 5.77
N ARG A 52 -3.72 2.66 5.61
CA ARG A 52 -4.66 2.49 6.71
C ARG A 52 -4.08 1.64 7.84
N ILE A 53 -3.31 0.59 7.53
CA ILE A 53 -2.60 -0.20 8.56
C ILE A 53 -1.55 0.66 9.27
N VAL A 54 -0.80 1.46 8.52
CA VAL A 54 0.26 2.32 9.05
C VAL A 54 -0.28 3.41 9.97
N ASP A 55 -1.49 3.88 9.71
CA ASP A 55 -2.14 4.94 10.49
C ASP A 55 -2.90 4.38 11.70
N GLU A 56 -3.62 3.26 11.54
CA GLU A 56 -4.51 2.72 12.58
C GLU A 56 -3.80 1.74 13.53
N PHE A 57 -2.73 1.05 13.10
CA PHE A 57 -2.08 -0.03 13.86
C PHE A 57 -0.65 0.29 14.28
N THR A 58 -0.37 1.56 14.59
CA THR A 58 0.95 2.08 14.98
C THR A 58 1.58 1.36 16.19
N SER A 59 0.77 0.75 17.07
CA SER A 59 1.24 -0.05 18.20
C SER A 59 1.86 -1.38 17.77
N ASP A 60 1.42 -1.96 16.65
CA ASP A 60 2.04 -3.14 16.05
C ASP A 60 3.15 -2.69 15.09
N ARG A 61 4.34 -2.53 15.65
CA ARG A 61 5.50 -2.04 14.91
C ARG A 61 5.93 -2.97 13.79
N ALA A 62 5.84 -4.28 14.00
CA ALA A 62 6.21 -5.28 13.00
C ALA A 62 5.24 -5.23 11.82
N LEU A 63 3.94 -5.18 12.08
CA LEU A 63 2.92 -5.04 11.05
C LEU A 63 3.03 -3.71 10.29
N THR A 64 3.24 -2.61 11.01
CA THR A 64 3.41 -1.28 10.42
C THR A 64 4.63 -1.24 9.49
N ALA A 65 5.79 -1.72 9.95
CA ALA A 65 7.00 -1.78 9.14
C ALA A 65 6.83 -2.68 7.91
N LYS A 66 6.17 -3.84 8.07
CA LYS A 66 5.91 -4.77 6.96
C LYS A 66 4.99 -4.14 5.92
N SER A 67 3.99 -3.39 6.37
CA SER A 67 3.06 -2.66 5.49
C SER A 67 3.77 -1.55 4.73
N LEU A 68 4.64 -0.77 5.39
CA LEU A 68 5.48 0.23 4.72
C LEU A 68 6.39 -0.39 3.65
N VAL A 69 7.00 -1.55 3.92
CA VAL A 69 7.83 -2.25 2.92
C VAL A 69 6.99 -2.69 1.71
N GLN A 70 5.82 -3.31 1.92
CA GLN A 70 4.96 -3.72 0.81
C GLN A 70 4.39 -2.52 0.02
N MET A 71 4.01 -1.46 0.72
CA MET A 71 3.56 -0.21 0.12
C MET A 71 4.66 0.41 -0.76
N GLY A 72 5.92 0.41 -0.27
CA GLY A 72 7.08 0.81 -1.07
C GLY A 72 7.20 0.01 -2.37
N GLN A 73 7.01 -1.31 -2.32
CA GLN A 73 7.07 -2.17 -3.52
C GLN A 73 5.94 -1.88 -4.51
N CYS A 74 4.74 -1.57 -4.00
CA CYS A 74 3.63 -1.15 -4.85
C CYS A 74 3.96 0.17 -5.56
N TYR A 75 4.55 1.14 -4.84
CA TYR A 75 5.01 2.39 -5.43
C TYR A 75 6.14 2.17 -6.46
N GLU A 76 7.08 1.23 -6.23
CA GLU A 76 8.10 0.88 -7.23
C GLU A 76 7.48 0.38 -8.53
N LYS A 77 6.51 -0.55 -8.42
CA LYS A 77 5.79 -1.09 -9.59
C LYS A 77 5.02 -0.03 -10.36
N LEU A 78 4.61 1.05 -9.68
CA LEU A 78 3.95 2.21 -10.29
C LEU A 78 4.93 3.28 -10.81
N GLY A 79 6.24 3.10 -10.64
CA GLY A 79 7.25 4.10 -11.02
C GLY A 79 7.20 5.37 -10.16
N SER A 80 6.64 5.28 -8.95
CA SER A 80 6.41 6.44 -8.08
C SER A 80 7.59 6.67 -7.12
N THR A 81 7.97 7.94 -6.95
CA THR A 81 9.02 8.38 -6.01
C THR A 81 8.68 8.11 -4.53
N GLU A 82 7.43 7.79 -4.26
CA GLU A 82 6.87 7.50 -2.94
C GLU A 82 7.49 6.22 -2.37
N ALA A 83 7.96 5.32 -3.23
CA ALA A 83 8.67 4.12 -2.84
C ALA A 83 9.87 4.43 -1.93
N GLU A 84 10.67 5.42 -2.32
CA GLU A 84 11.84 5.82 -1.56
C GLU A 84 11.46 6.39 -0.19
N ARG A 85 10.36 7.16 -0.13
CA ARG A 85 9.83 7.72 1.12
C ARG A 85 9.39 6.62 2.08
N ALA A 86 8.67 5.62 1.58
CA ALA A 86 8.20 4.48 2.38
C ALA A 86 9.39 3.70 2.98
N TYR A 87 10.41 3.39 2.17
CA TYR A 87 11.58 2.67 2.66
C TYR A 87 12.44 3.48 3.62
N ARG A 88 12.66 4.78 3.34
CA ARG A 88 13.38 5.66 4.27
C ARG A 88 12.69 5.74 5.63
N ARG A 89 11.35 5.73 5.65
CA ARG A 89 10.58 5.67 6.91
C ARG A 89 10.87 4.39 7.68
N VAL A 90 10.89 3.22 7.02
CA VAL A 90 11.24 1.94 7.67
C VAL A 90 12.63 2.01 8.32
N VAL A 91 13.64 2.46 7.58
CA VAL A 91 15.02 2.53 8.07
C VAL A 91 15.18 3.49 9.24
N ARG A 92 14.47 4.64 9.21
CA ARG A 92 14.56 5.66 10.25
C ARG A 92 13.78 5.29 11.51
N GLU A 93 12.56 4.78 11.33
CA GLU A 93 11.60 4.68 12.43
C GLU A 93 11.53 3.28 13.03
N PHE A 94 11.98 2.23 12.33
CA PHE A 94 11.78 0.82 12.73
C PHE A 94 13.10 0.06 12.86
N GLN A 95 14.10 0.68 13.47
CA GLN A 95 15.45 0.12 13.67
C GLN A 95 15.46 -1.20 14.46
N ASP A 96 14.43 -1.42 15.29
CA ASP A 96 14.18 -2.66 16.01
C ASP A 96 13.76 -3.83 15.11
N GLN A 97 13.25 -3.55 13.90
CA GLN A 97 12.77 -4.53 12.93
C GLN A 97 13.85 -4.86 11.89
N ASN A 98 14.97 -5.44 12.34
CA ASN A 98 16.21 -5.64 11.56
C ASN A 98 15.97 -6.20 10.14
N ASP A 99 15.20 -7.28 10.00
CA ASP A 99 14.95 -7.91 8.70
C ASP A 99 14.23 -6.96 7.72
N LEU A 100 13.31 -6.14 8.23
CA LEU A 100 12.55 -5.19 7.41
C LEU A 100 13.42 -3.98 7.04
N VAL A 101 14.30 -3.53 7.94
CA VAL A 101 15.29 -2.48 7.67
C VAL A 101 16.26 -2.91 6.58
N VAL A 102 16.82 -4.11 6.66
CA VAL A 102 17.73 -4.66 5.63
C VAL A 102 17.05 -4.77 4.27
N ARG A 103 15.78 -5.21 4.25
CA ARG A 103 14.97 -5.24 3.01
C ARG A 103 14.77 -3.84 2.44
N ALA A 104 14.39 -2.87 3.27
CA ALA A 104 14.17 -1.49 2.84
C ALA A 104 15.45 -0.84 2.31
N GLN A 105 16.60 -1.04 2.97
CA GLN A 105 17.90 -0.56 2.50
C GLN A 105 18.28 -1.17 1.14
N SER A 106 18.07 -2.48 0.99
CA SER A 106 18.33 -3.18 -0.26
C SER A 106 17.51 -2.61 -1.42
N ARG A 107 16.23 -2.30 -1.16
CA ARG A 107 15.33 -1.65 -2.13
C ARG A 107 15.76 -0.23 -2.46
N LEU A 108 16.13 0.59 -1.47
CA LEU A 108 16.66 1.94 -1.70
C LEU A 108 17.89 1.92 -2.60
N ALA A 109 18.83 1.01 -2.34
CA ALA A 109 20.02 0.87 -3.16
C ALA A 109 19.68 0.42 -4.60
N ALA A 110 18.65 -0.41 -4.79
CA ALA A 110 18.18 -0.80 -6.11
C ALA A 110 17.60 0.40 -6.89
N LEU A 111 16.76 1.22 -6.23
CA LEU A 111 16.20 2.43 -6.83
C LEU A 111 17.26 3.44 -7.26
N GLN A 112 18.29 3.65 -6.44
CA GLN A 112 19.41 4.53 -6.78
C GLN A 112 20.19 4.05 -8.00
N ARG A 113 20.42 2.73 -8.12
CA ARG A 113 21.09 2.16 -9.30
C ARG A 113 20.24 2.31 -10.55
N ALA A 114 18.94 2.08 -10.46
CA ALA A 114 18.01 2.26 -11.58
C ALA A 114 18.01 3.71 -12.08
N ALA A 115 17.89 4.69 -11.17
CA ALA A 115 17.92 6.10 -11.51
C ALA A 115 19.23 6.52 -12.20
N ARG A 116 20.39 6.03 -11.70
CA ARG A 116 21.69 6.31 -12.32
C ARG A 116 21.82 5.71 -13.72
N ALA A 117 21.30 4.50 -13.93
CA ALA A 117 21.31 3.86 -15.24
C ALA A 117 20.44 4.63 -16.24
N GLU A 118 19.27 5.13 -15.83
CA GLU A 118 18.43 5.98 -16.67
C GLU A 118 19.11 7.30 -17.04
N GLU A 119 19.85 7.92 -16.12
CA GLU A 119 20.61 9.14 -16.38
C GLU A 119 21.71 8.90 -17.43
N ASP A 120 22.49 7.82 -17.28
CA ASP A 120 23.57 7.47 -18.22
C ASP A 120 23.04 7.26 -19.64
N VAL A 121 21.91 6.56 -19.79
CA VAL A 121 21.23 6.34 -21.08
C VAL A 121 20.74 7.67 -21.70
N ARG A 122 20.20 8.58 -20.88
CA ARG A 122 19.76 9.90 -21.37
C ARG A 122 20.93 10.74 -21.89
N LEU A 123 22.06 10.71 -21.19
CA LEU A 123 23.27 11.43 -21.60
C LEU A 123 23.83 10.88 -22.92
N THR A 124 23.88 9.55 -23.10
CA THR A 124 24.33 8.95 -24.37
C THR A 124 23.39 9.24 -25.54
N THR A 125 22.06 9.24 -25.31
CA THR A 125 21.07 9.52 -26.35
C THR A 125 21.18 10.96 -26.88
N HIS A 126 21.48 11.94 -26.01
CA HIS A 126 21.65 13.33 -26.42
C HIS A 126 22.94 13.58 -27.23
N GLN A 127 24.01 12.81 -27.00
CA GLN A 127 25.26 12.99 -27.73
C GLN A 127 25.22 12.44 -29.17
N VAL A 128 24.40 11.42 -29.44
CA VAL A 128 24.32 10.79 -30.76
C VAL A 128 23.45 11.58 -31.75
N TRP A 129 22.52 12.42 -31.29
CA TRP A 129 21.65 13.26 -32.15
C TRP A 129 22.22 14.68 -32.40
N SER A 130 23.49 14.94 -32.11
CA SER A 130 24.17 16.16 -32.58
C SER A 130 24.82 15.90 -33.95
N GLY A 131 24.00 15.57 -34.95
CA GLY A 131 24.46 15.38 -36.32
C GLY A 131 24.90 16.70 -36.96
N PRO A 132 25.97 16.73 -37.77
CA PRO A 132 26.46 17.94 -38.40
C PRO A 132 25.40 18.46 -39.38
N THR A 133 24.85 19.65 -39.13
CA THR A 133 24.31 20.47 -40.21
C THR A 133 25.48 20.81 -41.11
N ALA A 134 25.70 19.94 -42.09
CA ALA A 134 26.59 20.15 -43.20
C ALA A 134 26.22 21.50 -43.82
N GLY A 135 27.16 22.44 -43.78
CA GLY A 135 27.14 23.57 -44.68
C GLY A 135 27.10 23.04 -46.10
N ALA A 136 26.05 23.38 -46.84
CA ALA A 136 26.02 23.23 -48.27
C ALA A 136 25.13 24.34 -48.85
N HIS A 137 25.84 25.32 -49.42
CA HIS A 137 25.44 26.35 -50.38
C HIS A 137 24.93 27.68 -49.82
#